data_AF-A0AAD1HRX1-F1
#
_entry.id   AF-A0AAD1HRX1-F1
#
_cell.length_a   1.000
_cell.length_b   1.000
_cell.length_c   1.000
_cell.angle_alpha   90.00
_cell.angle_beta   90.00
_cell.angle_gamma   90.00
#
_symmetry.space_group_name_H-M   'P 1'
#
loop_
_entity.id
_entity.type
_entity.pdbx_description
1 polymer ?
#
loop_
_entity_poly.entity_id
_entity_poly.type
_entity_poly.pdbx_seq_one_letter_code
_entity_poly.pdbx_strand_id
1 'polypeptide(L)'
;MELTPAYDLCPQIRSGETSSQALAFDRKGARESSFAAVVAAAPVYGLSTAQAREIVDSQVAVIKHDFDEAADMAKLTRAPRKFLWHRQILNPDASYGYISA
;
A
#
# COMPACT_ATOMS: atom_id res chain seq x y z
N MET A 1 24.03 -5.13 11.71
CA MET A 1 22.80 -4.66 12.37
C MET A 1 21.64 -5.15 11.53
N GLU A 2 20.60 -5.66 12.17
CA GLU A 2 19.39 -6.18 11.51
C GLU A 2 18.21 -5.28 11.86
N LEU A 3 17.29 -5.08 10.93
CA LEU A 3 16.06 -4.33 11.19
C LEU A 3 15.16 -5.14 12.12
N THR A 4 14.65 -4.51 13.17
CA THR A 4 13.58 -5.12 13.96
C THR A 4 12.32 -5.25 13.10
N PRO A 5 11.44 -6.23 13.39
CA PRO A 5 10.14 -6.31 12.73
C PRO A 5 9.37 -4.98 12.81
N ALA A 6 8.58 -4.67 11.78
CA ALA A 6 7.67 -3.55 11.82
C ALA A 6 6.60 -3.76 12.90
N TYR A 7 6.32 -2.71 13.66
CA TYR A 7 5.31 -2.69 14.72
C TYR A 7 4.41 -1.46 14.58
N ASP A 8 3.33 -1.40 15.37
CA ASP A 8 2.34 -0.31 15.33
C ASP A 8 1.67 -0.11 13.96
N LEU A 9 1.34 -1.23 13.30
CA LEU A 9 0.60 -1.21 12.03
C LEU A 9 -0.89 -1.05 12.31
N CYS A 10 -1.40 0.17 12.13
CA CYS A 10 -2.81 0.50 12.30
C CYS A 10 -3.38 1.15 11.03
N PRO A 11 -4.31 0.48 10.30
CA PRO A 11 -5.02 1.11 9.20
C PRO A 11 -5.82 2.33 9.70
N GLN A 12 -5.37 3.53 9.33
CA GLN A 12 -6.03 4.79 9.71
C GLN A 12 -7.24 5.04 8.82
N ILE A 13 -8.28 5.67 9.39
CA ILE A 13 -9.48 6.04 8.65
C ILE A 13 -9.12 7.11 7.62
N ARG A 14 -9.38 6.82 6.34
CA ARG A 14 -9.33 7.83 5.28
C ARG A 14 -10.56 8.74 5.30
N SER A 15 -10.33 10.05 5.26
CA SER A 15 -11.35 11.07 4.97
C SER A 15 -11.24 11.48 3.50
N GLY A 16 -12.11 10.95 2.65
CA GLY A 16 -12.05 11.15 1.19
C GLY A 16 -11.24 10.09 0.45
N GLU A 17 -11.02 10.31 -0.85
CA GLU A 17 -10.38 9.33 -1.74
C GLU A 17 -8.85 9.30 -1.57
N THR A 18 -8.21 10.47 -1.41
CA THR A 18 -6.76 10.59 -1.33
C THR A 18 -6.22 10.42 0.09
N SER A 19 -4.96 9.99 0.20
CA SER A 19 -4.24 9.88 1.47
C SER A 19 -2.76 10.15 1.28
N SER A 20 -2.09 10.59 2.35
CA SER A 20 -0.67 10.92 2.35
C SER A 20 0.09 10.07 3.36
N GLN A 21 1.27 9.63 2.96
CA GLN A 21 2.25 8.92 3.77
C GLN A 21 2.81 9.82 4.88
N ALA A 22 3.20 9.20 6.00
CA ALA A 22 3.85 9.91 7.11
C ALA A 22 5.23 10.46 6.71
N LEU A 23 5.95 9.73 5.86
CA LEU A 23 7.26 10.11 5.34
C LEU A 23 7.17 10.47 3.87
N ALA A 24 7.93 11.49 3.45
CA ALA A 24 8.13 11.74 2.04
C ALA A 24 9.01 10.65 1.44
N PHE A 25 8.66 10.19 0.24
CA PHE A 25 9.36 9.09 -0.43
C PHE A 25 10.20 9.54 -1.64
N ASP A 26 10.24 10.84 -1.93
CA ASP A 26 11.12 11.38 -2.96
C ASP A 26 11.89 12.61 -2.46
N ARG A 27 12.76 13.15 -3.32
CA ARG A 27 13.58 14.34 -2.99
C ARG A 27 12.80 15.65 -3.03
N LYS A 28 11.56 15.65 -3.54
CA LYS A 28 10.70 16.83 -3.67
C LYS A 28 9.67 16.94 -2.55
N GLY A 29 9.57 15.92 -1.70
CA GLY A 29 8.60 15.88 -0.62
C GLY A 29 7.27 15.21 -0.99
N ALA A 30 7.23 14.40 -2.05
CA ALA A 30 6.07 13.61 -2.44
C ALA A 30 5.63 12.68 -1.32
N ARG A 31 4.33 12.67 -1.05
CA ARG A 31 3.71 11.93 0.07
C ARG A 31 2.43 11.23 -0.33
N GLU A 32 1.93 11.43 -1.54
CA GLU A 32 0.71 10.81 -2.03
C GLU A 32 0.78 9.27 -1.99
N SER A 33 -0.29 8.64 -1.51
CA SER A 33 -0.40 7.18 -1.43
C SER A 33 -0.78 6.57 -2.79
N SER A 34 0.10 6.66 -3.80
CA SER A 34 -0.14 6.20 -5.18
C SER A 34 0.97 5.29 -5.70
N PHE A 35 0.60 4.14 -6.28
CA PHE A 35 1.53 3.20 -6.90
C PHE A 35 2.33 3.82 -8.04
N ALA A 36 1.70 4.65 -8.87
CA ALA A 36 2.38 5.37 -9.94
C ALA A 36 3.47 6.31 -9.39
N ALA A 37 3.19 7.00 -8.28
CA ALA A 37 4.12 7.93 -7.67
C ALA A 37 5.34 7.22 -7.04
N VAL A 38 5.14 6.14 -6.27
CA VAL A 38 6.27 5.36 -5.71
C VAL A 38 7.11 4.72 -6.80
N VAL A 39 6.50 4.21 -7.88
CA VAL A 39 7.25 3.65 -9.02
C VAL A 39 8.08 4.73 -9.72
N ALA A 40 7.56 5.94 -9.87
CA ALA A 40 8.32 7.07 -10.41
C ALA A 40 9.49 7.49 -9.50
N ALA A 41 9.35 7.30 -8.18
CA ALA A 41 10.40 7.57 -7.19
C ALA A 41 11.45 6.44 -7.05
N ALA A 42 11.25 5.29 -7.69
CA ALA A 42 12.13 4.12 -7.60
C ALA A 42 13.64 4.42 -7.77
N PRO A 43 14.08 5.29 -8.71
CA PRO A 43 15.50 5.61 -8.88
C PRO A 43 16.15 6.28 -7.66
N VAL A 44 15.36 6.93 -6.79
CA VAL A 44 15.85 7.51 -5.52
C VAL A 44 16.44 6.43 -4.61
N TYR A 45 15.93 5.22 -4.72
CA TYR A 45 16.30 4.05 -3.91
C TYR A 45 17.18 3.06 -4.67
N GLY A 46 17.68 3.43 -5.86
CA GLY A 46 18.51 2.55 -6.68
C GLY A 46 17.76 1.39 -7.35
N LEU A 47 16.42 1.46 -7.43
CA LEU A 47 15.60 0.47 -8.10
C LEU A 47 15.30 0.90 -9.54
N SER A 48 15.29 -0.06 -10.46
CA SER A 48 14.70 0.14 -11.78
C SER A 48 13.17 0.21 -11.67
N THR A 49 12.54 0.82 -12.67
CA THR A 49 11.07 0.83 -12.78
C THR A 49 10.49 -0.58 -12.78
N ALA A 50 11.13 -1.54 -13.47
CA ALA A 50 10.65 -2.93 -13.53
C ALA A 50 10.65 -3.59 -12.13
N GLN A 51 11.74 -3.45 -11.38
CA GLN A 51 11.84 -3.98 -10.01
C GLN A 51 10.80 -3.35 -9.09
N ALA A 52 10.60 -2.03 -9.17
CA ALA A 52 9.62 -1.35 -8.33
C ALA A 52 8.19 -1.82 -8.64
N ARG A 53 7.87 -2.07 -9.92
CA ARG A 53 6.58 -2.61 -10.35
C ARG A 53 6.38 -4.04 -9.87
N GLU A 54 7.40 -4.89 -9.98
CA GLU A 54 7.36 -6.25 -9.45
C GLU A 54 7.09 -6.27 -7.94
N ILE A 55 7.71 -5.37 -7.18
CA ILE A 55 7.44 -5.21 -5.74
C ILE A 55 5.97 -4.80 -5.52
N VAL A 56 5.49 -3.75 -6.20
CA VAL A 56 4.08 -3.32 -6.06
C VAL A 56 3.10 -4.44 -6.42
N ASP A 57 3.29 -5.10 -7.56
CA ASP A 57 2.39 -6.12 -8.07
C ASP A 57 2.38 -7.35 -7.15
N SER A 58 3.54 -7.76 -6.64
CA SER A 58 3.64 -8.85 -5.66
C SER A 58 2.92 -8.53 -4.35
N GLN A 59 3.05 -7.31 -3.82
CA GLN A 59 2.35 -6.90 -2.60
C GLN A 59 0.84 -6.86 -2.82
N VAL A 60 0.38 -6.34 -3.96
CA VAL A 60 -1.05 -6.33 -4.31
C VAL A 60 -1.59 -7.76 -4.44
N ALA A 61 -0.84 -8.67 -5.06
CA ALA A 61 -1.24 -10.06 -5.22
C ALA A 61 -1.37 -10.77 -3.86
N VAL A 62 -0.37 -10.62 -2.99
CA VAL A 62 -0.38 -11.18 -1.63
C VAL A 62 -1.54 -10.61 -0.81
N ILE A 63 -1.74 -9.29 -0.80
CA ILE A 63 -2.85 -8.68 -0.07
C ILE A 63 -4.20 -9.22 -0.57
N LYS A 64 -4.39 -9.35 -1.88
CA LYS A 64 -5.63 -9.91 -2.44
C LYS A 64 -5.85 -11.38 -2.07
N HIS A 65 -4.79 -12.17 -2.06
CA HIS A 65 -4.85 -13.60 -1.73
C HIS A 65 -5.11 -13.82 -0.23
N ASP A 66 -4.38 -13.12 0.64
CA ASP A 66 -4.34 -13.40 2.08
C ASP A 66 -5.34 -12.57 2.90
N PHE A 67 -6.02 -11.58 2.32
CA PHE A 67 -6.85 -10.65 3.10
C PHE A 67 -7.91 -11.35 3.96
N ASP A 68 -8.58 -12.38 3.44
CA ASP A 68 -9.60 -13.09 4.19
C ASP A 68 -9.02 -13.88 5.37
N GLU A 69 -7.89 -14.58 5.15
CA GLU A 69 -7.19 -15.29 6.22
C GLU A 69 -6.66 -14.31 7.29
N ALA A 70 -6.05 -13.20 6.87
CA ALA A 70 -5.60 -12.16 7.78
C ALA A 70 -6.76 -11.55 8.59
N ALA A 71 -7.92 -11.36 7.97
CA ALA A 71 -9.12 -10.88 8.64
C ALA A 71 -9.67 -11.90 9.66
N ASP A 72 -9.59 -13.19 9.35
CA ASP A 72 -9.95 -14.27 10.29
C ASP A 72 -9.00 -14.31 11.49
N MET A 73 -7.68 -14.23 11.25
CA MET A 73 -6.66 -14.17 12.30
C MET A 73 -6.87 -12.94 13.21
N ALA A 74 -7.24 -11.80 12.62
CA ALA A 74 -7.59 -10.57 13.33
C ALA A 74 -8.99 -10.62 13.98
N LYS A 75 -9.73 -11.73 13.86
CA LYS A 75 -11.08 -11.95 14.42
C LYS A 75 -12.10 -10.89 13.96
N LEU A 76 -11.95 -10.40 12.73
CA LEU A 76 -12.87 -9.43 12.17
C LEU A 76 -14.20 -10.09 11.81
N THR A 77 -15.29 -9.48 12.28
CA THR A 77 -16.63 -9.84 11.80
C THR A 77 -16.83 -9.37 10.36
N ARG A 78 -17.90 -9.85 9.71
CA ARG A 78 -18.20 -9.53 8.29
C ARG A 78 -18.27 -8.03 7.99
N ALA A 79 -18.84 -7.24 8.91
CA ALA A 79 -19.01 -5.80 8.72
C ALA A 79 -17.68 -5.02 8.67
N PRO A 80 -16.78 -5.08 9.68
CA PRO A 80 -15.48 -4.41 9.63
C PRO A 80 -14.58 -4.95 8.52
N ARG A 81 -14.61 -6.26 8.21
CA ARG A 81 -13.89 -6.81 7.05
C ARG A 81 -14.30 -6.12 5.75
N LYS A 82 -15.61 -6.05 5.49
CA LYS A 82 -16.15 -5.37 4.30
C LYS A 82 -15.85 -3.87 4.32
N PHE A 83 -15.82 -3.25 5.49
CA PHE A 83 -15.49 -1.83 5.63
C PHE A 83 -14.02 -1.52 5.29
N LEU A 84 -13.08 -2.40 5.66
CA LEU A 84 -11.65 -2.20 5.38
C LEU A 84 -11.33 -2.41 3.91
N TRP A 85 -11.91 -3.44 3.29
CA TRP A 85 -11.62 -3.82 1.91
C TRP A 85 -12.02 -2.74 0.90
N HIS A 86 -11.10 -2.40 -0.01
CA HIS A 86 -11.24 -1.33 -1.01
C HIS A 86 -11.56 0.07 -0.48
N ARG A 87 -11.48 0.27 0.83
CA ARG A 87 -11.64 1.59 1.46
C ARG A 87 -10.37 2.02 2.17
N GLN A 88 -9.90 1.19 3.10
CA GLN A 88 -8.63 1.42 3.82
C GLN A 88 -7.51 0.59 3.19
N ILE A 89 -7.80 -0.66 2.85
CA ILE A 89 -6.87 -1.59 2.20
C ILE A 89 -7.17 -1.62 0.70
N LEU A 90 -6.14 -1.41 -0.12
CA LEU A 90 -6.25 -1.35 -1.60
C LEU A 90 -7.39 -0.43 -2.08
N ASN A 91 -7.43 0.78 -1.53
CA ASN A 91 -8.31 1.84 -2.04
C ASN A 91 -8.03 2.06 -3.55
N PRO A 92 -9.05 2.19 -4.42
CA PRO A 92 -8.87 2.38 -5.86
C PRO A 92 -7.94 3.54 -6.24
N ASP A 93 -7.94 4.62 -5.47
CA ASP A 93 -7.05 5.79 -5.66
C ASP A 93 -5.57 5.40 -5.70
N ALA A 94 -5.16 4.38 -4.93
CA ALA A 94 -3.77 3.92 -4.91
C ALA A 94 -3.31 3.38 -6.28
N SER A 95 -4.22 2.82 -7.06
CA SER A 95 -3.95 2.28 -8.41
C SER A 95 -4.19 3.29 -9.54
N TYR A 96 -4.67 4.49 -9.23
CA TYR A 96 -4.93 5.49 -10.26
C TYR A 96 -3.64 5.85 -11.02
N GLY A 97 -3.70 5.80 -12.37
CA GLY A 97 -2.54 6.02 -13.23
C GLY A 97 -1.51 4.88 -13.22
N TYR A 98 -1.78 3.77 -12.54
CA TYR A 98 -0.94 2.57 -12.52
C TYR A 98 -1.62 1.44 -13.29
N ILE A 99 -1.18 1.21 -14.53
CA ILE A 99 -1.64 0.07 -15.34
C ILE A 99 -0.73 -1.11 -15.00
N SER A 100 -1.23 -2.15 -14.32
CA SER A 100 -0.47 -3.39 -14.10
C SER A 100 -0.09 -4.00 -15.46
N ALA A 101 1.12 -4.58 -15.55
CA ALA A 101 1.60 -5.19 -16.79
C ALA A 101 0.86 -6.49 -17.12
#